data_AF-A0A5K1UQ08-F1
#
_entry.id   AF-A0A5K1UQ08-F1
#
_cell.length_a   1.000
_cell.length_b   1.000
_cell.length_c   1.000
_cell.angle_alpha   90.00
_cell.angle_beta   90.00
_cell.angle_gamma   90.00
#
_symmetry.space_group_name_H-M   'P 1'
#
loop_
_entity.id
_entity.type
_entity.pdbx_description
1 polymer ?
#
loop_
_entity_poly.entity_id
_entity_poly.type
_entity_poly.pdbx_seq_one_letter_code
_entity_poly.pdbx_strand_id
1 'polypeptide(L)'
;MTIWNIFSIFLYHLVFSSFFPCTTTKGERLSGLPLSQENINKILSINHIDKFENFDTYLKFIKFKYEMVHLANEHFKKINSPEIQLLLNSKDILVKVLNENAERNKIKISKEYIEDTAEYILDELHKKNEVKKIEQVVHDEYCDSYRTEYYEYRDRQFNAAFENAHSNWAHNELTKNFDPQWKKVKWNLWVDYFNDILYTLKIKDYMLHVSILHLRTISSSCKEIYDTLKASLIQTYKDPFKQEYFKFLDSSVEEWEKLKEK
;
A
#
# COMPACT_ATOMS: atom_id res chain seq x y z
N MET A 1 47.93 8.86 55.28
CA MET A 1 47.41 7.48 55.07
C MET A 1 45.90 7.56 54.91
N THR A 2 45.43 8.15 53.81
CA THR A 2 44.00 8.51 53.59
C THR A 2 43.59 8.37 52.13
N ILE A 3 44.56 8.36 51.19
CA ILE A 3 44.31 8.18 49.75
C ILE A 3 43.93 6.73 49.40
N TRP A 4 44.40 5.75 50.16
CA TRP A 4 44.08 4.32 49.92
C TRP A 4 42.62 3.95 50.24
N ASN A 5 41.98 4.62 51.20
CA ASN A 5 40.58 4.33 51.55
C ASN A 5 39.58 4.91 50.55
N ILE A 6 39.95 6.00 49.84
CA ILE A 6 39.10 6.63 48.83
C ILE A 6 39.03 5.74 47.57
N PHE A 7 40.14 5.07 47.23
CA PHE A 7 40.22 4.22 46.05
C PHE A 7 39.29 3.01 46.14
N SER A 8 39.20 2.37 47.31
CA SER A 8 38.29 1.25 47.54
C SER A 8 36.81 1.65 47.51
N ILE A 9 36.47 2.86 47.96
CA ILE A 9 35.10 3.40 47.88
C ILE A 9 34.73 3.69 46.42
N PHE A 10 35.67 4.24 45.63
CA PHE A 10 35.46 4.49 44.21
C PHE A 10 35.28 3.20 43.40
N LEU A 11 36.12 2.19 43.68
CA LEU A 11 36.00 0.87 43.06
C LEU A 11 34.70 0.17 43.46
N TYR A 12 34.29 0.28 44.72
CA TYR A 12 33.01 -0.25 45.18
C TYR A 12 31.84 0.40 44.45
N HIS A 13 31.84 1.72 44.26
CA HIS A 13 30.80 2.41 43.48
C HIS A 13 30.79 2.04 42.00
N LEU A 14 31.96 1.89 41.36
CA LEU A 14 32.09 1.43 39.96
C LEU A 14 31.57 0.01 39.78
N VAL A 15 31.90 -0.89 40.71
CA VAL A 15 31.43 -2.28 40.68
C VAL A 15 29.93 -2.35 40.98
N PHE A 16 29.44 -1.60 41.96
CA PHE A 16 28.00 -1.55 42.28
C PHE A 16 27.18 -1.02 41.09
N SER A 17 27.65 0.03 40.40
CA SER A 17 27.01 0.54 39.18
C SER A 17 27.10 -0.41 37.98
N SER A 18 28.02 -1.38 37.98
CA SER A 18 28.09 -2.44 36.95
C SER A 18 27.18 -3.65 37.24
N PHE A 19 26.71 -3.83 38.48
CA PHE A 19 25.83 -4.94 38.89
C PHE A 19 24.35 -4.53 39.04
N PHE A 20 24.03 -3.24 39.03
CA PHE A 20 22.65 -2.84 38.81
C PHE A 20 22.35 -3.04 37.32
N PRO A 21 21.34 -3.85 36.95
CA PRO A 21 20.81 -3.73 35.62
C PRO A 21 20.41 -2.27 35.50
N CYS A 22 21.04 -1.58 34.55
CA CYS A 22 20.59 -0.26 34.17
C CYS A 22 19.11 -0.47 33.83
N THR A 23 18.23 -0.10 34.75
CA THR A 23 16.81 0.10 34.48
C THR A 23 16.78 1.35 33.63
N THR A 24 17.30 1.19 32.41
CA THR A 24 16.74 1.87 31.27
C THR A 24 15.30 1.40 31.23
N THR A 25 14.47 2.10 31.98
CA THR A 25 13.26 2.64 31.40
C THR A 25 13.71 3.49 30.21
N LYS A 26 14.21 2.82 29.15
CA LYS A 26 13.88 3.21 27.80
C LYS A 26 12.37 3.00 27.71
N GLY A 27 11.61 3.90 28.36
CA GLY A 27 10.59 4.55 27.57
C GLY A 27 11.40 5.15 26.43
N GLU A 28 11.47 4.42 25.32
CA GLU A 28 11.97 4.95 24.07
C GLU A 28 11.37 6.34 23.99
N ARG A 29 12.20 7.38 24.02
CA ARG A 29 11.75 8.67 23.54
C ARG A 29 11.41 8.40 22.08
N LEU A 30 10.13 8.13 21.86
CA LEU A 30 9.50 7.93 20.57
C LEU A 30 9.94 9.11 19.71
N SER A 31 10.94 8.88 18.87
CA SER A 31 11.51 9.89 18.01
C SER A 31 10.77 9.77 16.69
N GLY A 32 9.55 10.26 16.72
CA GLY A 32 8.60 10.33 15.62
C GLY A 32 7.32 10.96 16.14
N LEU A 33 6.47 11.45 15.26
CA LEU A 33 5.19 12.03 15.68
C LEU A 33 4.13 10.92 15.73
N PRO A 34 3.33 10.81 16.80
CA PRO A 34 2.10 10.02 16.72
C PRO A 34 1.21 10.61 15.64
N LEU A 35 0.59 9.76 14.83
CA LEU A 35 -0.29 10.23 13.76
C LEU A 35 -1.59 10.80 14.33
N SER A 36 -2.04 11.91 13.74
CA SER A 36 -3.42 12.37 13.96
C SER A 36 -4.40 11.37 13.36
N GLN A 37 -5.61 11.30 13.92
CA GLN A 37 -6.68 10.48 13.36
C GLN A 37 -7.00 10.88 11.91
N GLU A 38 -6.88 12.17 11.59
CA GLU A 38 -7.04 12.68 10.23
C GLU A 38 -6.04 12.06 9.25
N ASN A 39 -4.76 12.00 9.63
CA ASN A 39 -3.72 11.38 8.81
C ASN A 39 -3.94 9.87 8.65
N ILE A 40 -4.34 9.18 9.72
CA ILE A 40 -4.68 7.75 9.67
C ILE A 40 -5.84 7.53 8.69
N ASN A 41 -6.92 8.30 8.83
CA ASN A 41 -8.09 8.21 7.97
C ASN A 41 -7.74 8.53 6.50
N LYS A 42 -6.89 9.53 6.26
CA LYS A 42 -6.40 9.87 4.92
C LYS A 42 -5.64 8.70 4.29
N ILE A 43 -4.70 8.08 5.00
CA ILE A 43 -3.97 6.91 4.50
C ILE A 43 -4.90 5.74 4.21
N LEU A 44 -5.78 5.41 5.17
CA LEU A 44 -6.72 4.30 5.02
C LEU A 44 -7.71 4.55 3.88
N SER A 45 -7.92 5.80 3.50
CA SER A 45 -8.88 6.16 2.44
C SER A 45 -8.56 5.58 1.07
N ILE A 46 -7.30 5.19 0.84
CA ILE A 46 -6.88 4.51 -0.40
C ILE A 46 -7.58 3.16 -0.60
N ASN A 47 -8.19 2.59 0.44
CA ASN A 47 -8.98 1.35 0.37
C ASN A 47 -10.50 1.57 0.25
N HIS A 48 -10.99 2.82 0.19
CA HIS A 48 -12.41 3.10 -0.01
C HIS A 48 -12.80 2.92 -1.48
N ILE A 49 -13.00 1.67 -1.89
CA ILE A 49 -13.50 1.30 -3.22
C ILE A 49 -14.89 1.92 -3.47
N ASP A 50 -15.67 2.11 -2.41
CA ASP A 50 -17.01 2.71 -2.40
C ASP A 50 -17.04 4.17 -2.86
N LYS A 51 -15.90 4.87 -2.86
CA LYS A 51 -15.78 6.22 -3.42
C LYS A 51 -15.65 6.25 -4.95
N PHE A 52 -15.58 5.08 -5.60
CA PHE A 52 -15.51 4.93 -7.06
C PHE A 52 -16.81 4.34 -7.61
N GLU A 53 -17.11 4.65 -8.87
CA GLU A 53 -18.31 4.14 -9.56
C GLU A 53 -18.36 2.60 -9.56
N ASN A 54 -17.19 1.97 -9.71
CA ASN A 54 -17.02 0.52 -9.67
C ASN A 54 -15.55 0.15 -9.44
N PHE A 55 -15.30 -1.14 -9.21
CA PHE A 55 -13.97 -1.66 -8.96
C PHE A 55 -12.99 -1.46 -10.11
N ASP A 56 -13.43 -1.56 -11.37
CA ASP A 56 -12.58 -1.28 -12.54
C ASP A 56 -12.07 0.18 -12.55
N THR A 57 -12.93 1.13 -12.22
CA THR A 57 -12.56 2.56 -12.13
C THR A 57 -11.55 2.78 -11.00
N TYR A 58 -11.72 2.09 -9.88
CA TYR A 58 -10.75 2.11 -8.79
C TYR A 58 -9.38 1.55 -9.21
N LEU A 59 -9.34 0.42 -9.91
CA LEU A 59 -8.09 -0.16 -10.42
C LEU A 59 -7.41 0.77 -11.44
N LYS A 60 -8.19 1.40 -12.33
CA LYS A 60 -7.69 2.41 -13.28
C LYS A 60 -7.08 3.62 -12.56
N PHE A 61 -7.71 4.09 -11.50
CA PHE A 61 -7.16 5.16 -10.67
C PHE A 61 -5.81 4.76 -10.04
N ILE A 62 -5.69 3.56 -9.49
CA ILE A 62 -4.42 3.07 -8.93
C ILE A 62 -3.32 3.07 -9.99
N LYS A 63 -3.60 2.52 -11.18
CA LYS A 63 -2.65 2.47 -12.30
C LYS A 63 -2.23 3.86 -12.73
N PHE A 64 -3.19 4.78 -12.86
CA PHE A 64 -2.93 6.18 -13.18
C PHE A 64 -2.03 6.85 -12.14
N LYS A 65 -2.37 6.75 -10.85
CA LYS A 65 -1.57 7.35 -9.77
C LYS A 65 -0.14 6.83 -9.82
N TYR A 66 0.04 5.52 -9.98
CA TYR A 66 1.36 4.91 -10.07
C TYR A 66 2.15 5.39 -11.29
N GLU A 67 1.52 5.46 -12.47
CA GLU A 67 2.15 5.96 -13.70
C GLU A 67 2.63 7.41 -13.54
N MET A 68 1.78 8.29 -13.01
CA MET A 68 2.12 9.70 -12.82
C MET A 68 3.25 9.87 -11.81
N VAL A 69 3.22 9.11 -10.71
CA VAL A 69 4.31 9.08 -9.71
C VAL A 69 5.61 8.59 -10.34
N HIS A 70 5.56 7.53 -11.15
CA HIS A 70 6.74 6.99 -11.80
C HIS A 70 7.37 8.01 -12.76
N LEU A 71 6.56 8.67 -13.60
CA LEU A 71 7.02 9.73 -14.51
C LEU A 71 7.66 10.89 -13.75
N ALA A 72 7.03 11.33 -12.64
CA ALA A 72 7.58 12.37 -11.79
C ALA A 72 8.93 11.95 -11.17
N ASN A 73 9.01 10.74 -10.61
CA ASN A 73 10.24 10.21 -10.01
C ASN A 73 11.38 10.07 -11.04
N GLU A 74 11.09 9.67 -12.28
CA GLU A 74 12.08 9.63 -13.36
C GLU A 74 12.57 11.03 -13.75
N HIS A 75 11.68 12.04 -13.74
CA HIS A 75 12.09 13.42 -13.94
C HIS A 75 12.96 13.91 -12.78
N PHE A 76 12.58 13.62 -11.54
CA PHE A 76 13.31 14.05 -10.34
C PHE A 76 14.77 13.56 -10.34
N LYS A 77 15.08 12.42 -10.95
CA LYS A 77 16.47 11.92 -11.09
C LYS A 77 17.40 12.86 -11.87
N LYS A 78 16.86 13.76 -12.71
CA LYS A 78 17.61 14.55 -13.69
C LYS A 78 17.68 16.05 -13.35
N ILE A 79 16.89 16.51 -12.38
CA ILE A 79 16.75 17.93 -12.03
C ILE A 79 17.79 18.39 -11.00
N ASN A 80 18.08 19.68 -11.00
CA ASN A 80 19.02 20.33 -10.07
C ASN A 80 18.30 20.98 -8.87
N SER A 81 19.07 21.44 -7.86
CA SER A 81 18.49 22.00 -6.63
C SER A 81 17.58 23.23 -6.85
N PRO A 82 17.89 24.20 -7.74
CA PRO A 82 16.96 25.28 -8.07
C PRO A 82 15.63 24.79 -8.64
N GLU A 83 15.66 23.82 -9.55
CA GLU A 83 14.46 23.24 -10.16
C GLU A 83 13.62 22.46 -9.15
N ILE A 84 14.25 21.76 -8.20
CA ILE A 84 13.56 21.12 -7.07
C ILE A 84 12.72 22.15 -6.29
N GLN A 85 13.30 23.30 -5.95
CA GLN A 85 12.56 24.32 -5.20
C GLN A 85 11.39 24.92 -5.97
N LEU A 86 11.54 25.07 -7.30
CA LEU A 86 10.43 25.51 -8.15
C LEU A 86 9.29 24.49 -8.14
N LEU A 87 9.61 23.21 -8.30
CA LEU A 87 8.62 22.13 -8.35
C LEU A 87 7.91 21.92 -7.00
N LEU A 88 8.61 22.06 -5.88
CA LEU A 88 8.01 22.00 -4.55
C LEU A 88 6.93 23.07 -4.33
N ASN A 89 7.04 24.21 -5.02
CA ASN A 89 6.07 25.31 -4.96
C ASN A 89 5.01 25.27 -6.07
N SER A 90 5.00 24.23 -6.92
CA SER A 90 4.15 24.19 -8.12
C SER A 90 2.95 23.24 -8.00
N LYS A 91 2.36 23.07 -6.80
CA LYS A 91 1.24 22.13 -6.58
C LYS A 91 0.08 22.36 -7.56
N ASP A 92 -0.35 23.61 -7.76
CA ASP A 92 -1.48 23.92 -8.64
C ASP A 92 -1.19 23.59 -10.11
N ILE A 93 0.06 23.79 -10.54
CA ILE A 93 0.50 23.43 -11.90
C ILE A 93 0.48 21.91 -12.05
N LEU A 94 0.98 21.18 -11.04
CA LEU A 94 0.96 19.72 -11.03
C LEU A 94 -0.48 19.19 -11.07
N VAL A 95 -1.39 19.76 -10.28
CA VAL A 95 -2.82 19.43 -10.31
C VAL A 95 -3.40 19.65 -11.72
N LYS A 96 -3.07 20.75 -12.39
CA LYS A 96 -3.51 21.01 -13.77
C LYS A 96 -2.99 19.93 -14.75
N VAL A 97 -1.70 19.61 -14.68
CA VAL A 97 -1.08 18.59 -15.54
C VAL A 97 -1.71 17.21 -15.30
N LEU A 98 -1.95 16.84 -14.04
CA LEU A 98 -2.60 15.58 -13.69
C LEU A 98 -4.04 15.51 -14.23
N ASN A 99 -4.80 16.61 -14.14
CA ASN A 99 -6.15 16.67 -14.74
C ASN A 99 -6.09 16.47 -16.26
N GLU A 100 -5.20 17.18 -16.96
CA GLU A 100 -5.04 17.03 -18.42
C GLU A 100 -4.65 15.60 -18.82
N ASN A 101 -3.80 14.93 -18.02
CA ASN A 101 -3.44 13.53 -18.26
C ASN A 101 -4.61 12.57 -17.98
N ALA A 102 -5.39 12.80 -16.92
CA ALA A 102 -6.58 12.01 -16.63
C ALA A 102 -7.62 12.11 -17.77
N GLU A 103 -7.85 13.31 -18.29
CA GLU A 103 -8.74 13.55 -19.44
C GLU A 103 -8.25 12.83 -20.71
N ARG A 104 -6.95 12.95 -21.04
CA ARG A 104 -6.34 12.25 -22.19
C ARG A 104 -6.48 10.73 -22.08
N ASN A 105 -6.31 10.20 -20.87
CA ASN A 105 -6.46 8.76 -20.60
C ASN A 105 -7.93 8.34 -20.41
N LYS A 106 -8.90 9.27 -20.57
CA LYS A 106 -10.34 9.04 -20.40
C LYS A 106 -10.69 8.45 -19.03
N ILE A 107 -9.95 8.85 -17.99
CA ILE A 107 -10.19 8.41 -16.61
C ILE A 107 -10.96 9.52 -15.90
N LYS A 108 -12.16 9.20 -15.41
CA LYS A 108 -12.93 10.11 -14.56
C LYS A 108 -12.39 10.02 -13.13
N ILE A 109 -11.67 11.06 -12.71
CA ILE A 109 -11.08 11.16 -11.37
C ILE A 109 -11.62 12.42 -10.69
N SER A 110 -12.02 12.32 -9.43
CA SER A 110 -12.45 13.50 -8.67
C SER A 110 -11.27 14.43 -8.39
N LYS A 111 -11.56 15.72 -8.19
CA LYS A 111 -10.54 16.72 -7.84
C LYS A 111 -9.75 16.33 -6.58
N GLU A 112 -10.42 15.77 -5.57
CA GLU A 112 -9.81 15.27 -4.33
C GLU A 112 -8.67 14.26 -4.61
N TYR A 113 -8.90 13.30 -5.50
CA TYR A 113 -7.91 12.28 -5.84
C TYR A 113 -6.74 12.81 -6.69
N ILE A 114 -7.00 13.83 -7.51
CA ILE A 114 -5.93 14.52 -8.25
C ILE A 114 -5.05 15.34 -7.30
N GLU A 115 -5.66 16.06 -6.35
CA GLU A 115 -4.95 16.82 -5.33
C GLU A 115 -4.13 15.89 -4.40
N ASP A 116 -4.67 14.73 -4.03
CA ASP A 116 -3.96 13.69 -3.27
C ASP A 116 -2.76 13.12 -4.07
N THR A 117 -2.94 12.89 -5.37
CA THR A 117 -1.84 12.43 -6.24
C THR A 117 -0.75 13.48 -6.36
N ALA A 118 -1.11 14.75 -6.48
CA ALA A 118 -0.15 15.86 -6.51
C ALA A 118 0.64 15.96 -5.20
N GLU A 119 -0.04 15.86 -4.06
CA GLU A 119 0.60 15.88 -2.74
C GLU A 119 1.57 14.72 -2.57
N TYR A 120 1.15 13.50 -2.94
CA TYR A 120 2.04 12.33 -2.90
C TYR A 120 3.33 12.54 -3.73
N ILE A 121 3.22 13.10 -4.93
CA ILE A 121 4.37 13.38 -5.81
C ILE A 121 5.31 14.42 -5.17
N LEU A 122 4.74 15.46 -4.53
CA LEU A 122 5.52 16.47 -3.83
C LEU A 122 6.23 15.90 -2.60
N ASP A 123 5.60 14.98 -1.87
CA ASP A 123 6.22 14.31 -0.74
C ASP A 123 7.42 13.44 -1.16
N GLU A 124 7.32 12.73 -2.30
CA GLU A 124 8.44 11.99 -2.87
C GLU A 124 9.62 12.94 -3.22
N LEU A 125 9.30 14.12 -3.77
CA LEU A 125 10.30 15.16 -4.07
C LEU A 125 10.96 15.71 -2.79
N HIS A 126 10.16 15.98 -1.75
CA HIS A 126 10.65 16.42 -0.44
C HIS A 126 11.61 15.39 0.17
N LYS A 127 11.19 14.13 0.20
CA LYS A 127 11.97 13.02 0.77
C LYS A 127 13.32 12.84 0.08
N LYS A 128 13.39 13.04 -1.24
CA LYS A 128 14.66 13.00 -1.98
C LYS A 128 15.64 14.08 -1.51
N ASN A 129 15.13 15.23 -1.07
CA ASN A 129 15.92 16.40 -0.69
C ASN A 129 16.29 16.43 0.81
N GLU A 130 15.75 15.53 1.63
CA GLU A 130 15.94 15.54 3.08
C GLU A 130 16.82 14.40 3.58
N VAL A 131 17.71 14.71 4.53
CA VAL A 131 18.51 13.71 5.23
C VAL A 131 17.66 13.05 6.32
N LYS A 132 17.53 11.73 6.28
CA LYS A 132 16.84 10.97 7.33
C LYS A 132 17.66 10.93 8.62
N LYS A 133 17.00 11.16 9.75
CA LYS A 133 17.56 10.93 11.10
C LYS A 133 17.69 9.43 11.36
N ILE A 134 18.68 9.02 12.16
CA ILE A 134 18.95 7.60 12.46
C ILE A 134 17.74 6.94 13.14
N GLU A 135 17.07 7.66 14.04
CA GLU A 135 15.90 7.13 14.74
C GLU A 135 14.74 6.84 13.79
N GLN A 136 14.58 7.64 12.74
CA GLN A 136 13.58 7.38 11.70
C GLN A 136 13.90 6.11 10.91
N VAL A 137 15.19 5.81 10.69
CA VAL A 137 15.59 4.55 10.02
C VAL A 137 15.11 3.35 10.81
N VAL A 138 15.29 3.37 12.14
CA VAL A 138 14.84 2.30 13.03
C VAL A 138 13.31 2.16 13.00
N HIS A 139 12.56 3.28 13.04
CA HIS A 139 11.10 3.23 12.92
C HIS A 139 10.61 2.72 11.56
N ASP A 140 11.28 3.11 10.47
CA ASP A 140 11.00 2.62 9.12
C ASP A 140 11.21 1.09 9.04
N GLU A 141 12.28 0.55 9.64
CA GLU A 141 12.55 -0.90 9.70
C GLU A 141 11.45 -1.67 10.46
N TYR A 142 10.97 -1.15 11.60
CA TYR A 142 9.83 -1.77 12.29
C TYR A 142 8.56 -1.71 11.45
N CYS A 143 8.32 -0.60 10.77
CA CYS A 143 7.18 -0.44 9.88
C CYS A 143 7.22 -1.44 8.71
N ASP A 144 8.42 -1.76 8.20
CA ASP A 144 8.65 -2.80 7.20
C ASP A 144 8.29 -4.21 7.69
N SER A 145 8.50 -4.51 8.98
CA SER A 145 8.05 -5.77 9.59
C SER A 145 6.52 -5.88 9.55
N TYR A 146 5.79 -4.85 9.99
CA TYR A 146 4.33 -4.83 9.97
C TYR A 146 3.76 -4.90 8.55
N ARG A 147 4.42 -4.22 7.60
CA ARG A 147 4.11 -4.32 6.16
C ARG A 147 4.22 -5.76 5.67
N THR A 148 5.30 -6.43 6.02
CA THR A 148 5.57 -7.81 5.59
C THR A 148 4.50 -8.76 6.11
N GLU A 149 4.17 -8.67 7.39
CA GLU A 149 3.09 -9.47 8.01
C GLU A 149 1.74 -9.23 7.32
N TYR A 150 1.39 -7.98 7.02
CA TYR A 150 0.16 -7.64 6.30
C TYR A 150 0.17 -8.20 4.87
N TYR A 151 1.29 -8.09 4.14
CA TYR A 151 1.39 -8.59 2.76
C TYR A 151 1.25 -10.11 2.68
N GLU A 152 1.87 -10.83 3.61
CA GLU A 152 1.70 -12.28 3.70
C GLU A 152 0.25 -12.66 4.02
N TYR A 153 -0.38 -11.97 4.97
CA TYR A 153 -1.79 -12.20 5.28
C TYR A 153 -2.68 -11.95 4.07
N ARG A 154 -2.52 -10.80 3.40
CA ARG A 154 -3.25 -10.43 2.19
C ARG A 154 -3.10 -11.48 1.10
N ASP A 155 -1.87 -11.87 0.77
CA ASP A 155 -1.61 -12.83 -0.30
C ASP A 155 -2.24 -14.19 0.00
N ARG A 156 -2.24 -14.64 1.26
CA ARG A 156 -2.99 -15.85 1.68
C ARG A 156 -4.49 -15.71 1.46
N GLN A 157 -5.10 -14.57 1.82
CA GLN A 157 -6.53 -14.35 1.62
C GLN A 157 -6.91 -14.29 0.14
N PHE A 158 -6.10 -13.61 -0.68
CA PHE A 158 -6.33 -13.49 -2.12
C PHE A 158 -6.15 -14.84 -2.82
N ASN A 159 -5.16 -15.64 -2.41
CA ASN A 159 -5.00 -17.01 -2.92
C ASN A 159 -6.18 -17.90 -2.55
N ALA A 160 -6.71 -17.80 -1.33
CA ALA A 160 -7.90 -18.54 -0.94
C ALA A 160 -9.14 -18.14 -1.77
N ALA A 161 -9.30 -16.85 -2.08
CA ALA A 161 -10.37 -16.39 -2.97
C ALA A 161 -10.22 -16.93 -4.40
N PHE A 162 -8.99 -16.94 -4.93
CA PHE A 162 -8.66 -17.53 -6.23
C PHE A 162 -8.99 -19.03 -6.30
N GLU A 163 -8.56 -19.82 -5.31
CA GLU A 163 -8.84 -21.26 -5.26
C GLU A 163 -10.34 -21.54 -5.13
N ASN A 164 -11.09 -20.71 -4.41
CA ASN A 164 -12.54 -20.83 -4.33
C ASN A 164 -13.20 -20.57 -5.69
N ALA A 165 -12.74 -19.55 -6.44
CA ALA A 165 -13.22 -19.27 -7.79
C ALA A 165 -12.90 -20.41 -8.77
N HIS A 166 -11.69 -20.98 -8.66
CA HIS A 166 -11.26 -22.13 -9.47
C HIS A 166 -12.11 -23.37 -9.20
N SER A 167 -12.31 -23.68 -7.92
CA SER A 167 -13.15 -24.79 -7.49
C SER A 167 -14.60 -24.61 -7.95
N ASN A 168 -15.15 -23.40 -7.85
CA ASN A 168 -16.47 -23.10 -8.39
C ASN A 168 -16.49 -23.29 -9.92
N TRP A 169 -15.53 -22.75 -10.67
CA TRP A 169 -15.47 -22.90 -12.12
C TRP A 169 -15.43 -24.37 -12.57
N ALA A 170 -14.69 -25.20 -11.85
CA ALA A 170 -14.57 -26.62 -12.14
C ALA A 170 -15.88 -27.40 -11.89
N HIS A 171 -16.58 -27.10 -10.79
CA HIS A 171 -17.67 -27.95 -10.26
C HIS A 171 -19.07 -27.33 -10.32
N ASN A 172 -19.22 -26.08 -10.78
CA ASN A 172 -20.52 -25.41 -10.85
C ASN A 172 -21.45 -26.10 -11.85
N GLU A 173 -22.71 -26.29 -11.46
CA GLU A 173 -23.76 -26.90 -12.28
C GLU A 173 -23.96 -26.17 -13.63
N LEU A 174 -23.76 -24.85 -13.66
CA LEU A 174 -23.87 -24.04 -14.89
C LEU A 174 -22.80 -24.39 -15.92
N THR A 175 -21.63 -24.86 -15.49
CA THR A 175 -20.46 -25.09 -16.35
C THR A 175 -20.13 -26.58 -16.49
N LYS A 176 -20.97 -27.47 -15.95
CA LYS A 176 -20.71 -28.91 -15.90
C LYS A 176 -20.62 -29.58 -17.27
N ASN A 177 -21.38 -29.05 -18.24
CA ASN A 177 -21.50 -29.60 -19.59
C ASN A 177 -20.61 -28.86 -20.60
N PHE A 178 -19.75 -27.95 -20.15
CA PHE A 178 -18.86 -27.23 -21.05
C PHE A 178 -17.72 -28.16 -21.48
N ASP A 179 -17.25 -27.98 -22.71
CA ASP A 179 -16.09 -28.73 -23.20
C ASP A 179 -14.87 -28.47 -22.29
N PRO A 180 -14.15 -29.52 -21.84
CA PRO A 180 -13.03 -29.36 -20.92
C PRO A 180 -11.88 -28.49 -21.46
N GLN A 181 -11.58 -28.55 -22.76
CA GLN A 181 -10.52 -27.73 -23.35
C GLN A 181 -10.95 -26.27 -23.43
N TRP A 182 -12.20 -26.01 -23.79
CA TRP A 182 -12.79 -24.67 -23.76
C TRP A 182 -12.78 -24.11 -22.34
N LYS A 183 -13.19 -24.91 -21.33
CA LYS A 183 -13.13 -24.50 -19.92
C LYS A 183 -11.73 -24.09 -19.50
N LYS A 184 -10.71 -24.85 -19.92
CA LYS A 184 -9.31 -24.58 -19.63
C LYS A 184 -8.85 -23.26 -20.26
N VAL A 185 -9.19 -23.02 -21.53
CA VAL A 185 -8.84 -21.77 -22.23
C VAL A 185 -9.47 -20.55 -21.54
N LYS A 186 -10.77 -20.62 -21.19
CA LYS A 186 -11.46 -19.53 -20.50
C LYS A 186 -10.92 -19.27 -19.11
N TRP A 187 -10.61 -20.33 -18.37
CA TRP A 187 -9.98 -20.20 -17.07
C TRP A 187 -8.64 -19.48 -17.18
N ASN A 188 -7.77 -19.86 -18.11
CA ASN A 188 -6.48 -19.21 -18.29
C ASN A 188 -6.62 -17.71 -18.58
N LEU A 189 -7.58 -17.30 -19.41
CA LEU A 189 -7.86 -15.88 -19.66
C LEU A 189 -8.29 -15.14 -18.39
N TRP A 190 -9.12 -15.78 -17.57
CA TRP A 190 -9.52 -15.22 -16.29
C TRP A 190 -8.36 -15.14 -15.29
N VAL A 191 -7.49 -16.15 -15.27
CA VAL A 191 -6.27 -16.16 -14.43
C VAL A 191 -5.37 -14.98 -14.79
N ASP A 192 -5.12 -14.73 -16.08
CA ASP A 192 -4.31 -13.59 -16.52
C ASP A 192 -4.93 -12.25 -16.11
N TYR A 193 -6.25 -12.12 -16.30
CA TYR A 193 -7.00 -10.94 -15.87
C TYR A 193 -6.94 -10.72 -14.35
N PHE A 194 -7.21 -11.77 -13.56
CA PHE A 194 -7.21 -11.67 -12.11
C PHE A 194 -5.81 -11.39 -11.55
N ASN A 195 -4.76 -11.96 -12.17
CA ASN A 195 -3.38 -11.64 -11.80
C ASN A 195 -3.03 -10.16 -12.04
N ASP A 196 -3.54 -9.53 -13.09
CA ASP A 196 -3.40 -8.07 -13.31
C ASP A 196 -4.10 -7.25 -12.21
N ILE A 197 -5.28 -7.70 -11.74
CA ILE A 197 -5.93 -7.10 -10.56
C ILE A 197 -5.03 -7.22 -9.33
N LEU A 198 -4.55 -8.41 -9.01
CA LEU A 198 -3.72 -8.64 -7.83
C LEU A 198 -2.42 -7.83 -7.88
N TYR A 199 -1.81 -7.72 -9.05
CA TYR A 199 -0.63 -6.88 -9.27
C TYR A 199 -0.94 -5.39 -9.03
N THR A 200 -2.08 -4.91 -9.54
CA THR A 200 -2.54 -3.53 -9.30
C THR A 200 -2.75 -3.24 -7.82
N LEU A 201 -3.37 -4.16 -7.08
CA LEU A 201 -3.55 -4.01 -5.63
C LEU A 201 -2.22 -4.02 -4.87
N LYS A 202 -1.22 -4.80 -5.32
CA LYS A 202 0.14 -4.77 -4.77
C LYS A 202 0.82 -3.42 -4.98
N ILE A 203 0.64 -2.80 -6.15
CA ILE A 203 1.11 -1.42 -6.41
C ILE A 203 0.46 -0.43 -5.44
N LYS A 204 -0.85 -0.52 -5.24
CA LYS A 204 -1.57 0.31 -4.27
C LYS A 204 -1.03 0.13 -2.85
N ASP A 205 -0.81 -1.11 -2.41
CA ASP A 205 -0.25 -1.37 -1.08
C ASP A 205 1.17 -0.81 -0.93
N TYR A 206 1.99 -0.85 -1.98
CA TYR A 206 3.30 -0.18 -2.01
C TYR A 206 3.16 1.33 -1.84
N MET A 207 2.29 1.99 -2.62
CA MET A 207 2.05 3.44 -2.48
C MET A 207 1.50 3.80 -1.10
N LEU A 208 0.64 2.96 -0.52
CA LEU A 208 0.16 3.13 0.86
C LEU A 208 1.33 3.13 1.83
N HIS A 209 2.22 2.15 1.74
CA HIS A 209 3.39 2.07 2.61
C HIS A 209 4.29 3.30 2.48
N VAL A 210 4.57 3.74 1.25
CA VAL A 210 5.37 4.95 1.00
C VAL A 210 4.70 6.18 1.63
N SER A 211 3.37 6.29 1.55
CA SER A 211 2.62 7.37 2.23
C SER A 211 2.78 7.33 3.74
N ILE A 212 2.80 6.15 4.37
CA ILE A 212 3.09 6.01 5.81
C ILE A 212 4.49 6.55 6.12
N LEU A 213 5.48 6.19 5.30
CA LEU A 213 6.86 6.65 5.49
C LEU A 213 7.03 8.16 5.32
N HIS A 214 6.22 8.81 4.47
CA HIS A 214 6.23 10.27 4.31
C HIS A 214 5.88 11.01 5.61
N LEU A 215 5.01 10.42 6.43
CA LEU A 215 4.57 11.04 7.67
C LEU A 215 5.59 10.98 8.81
N ARG A 216 6.72 10.28 8.64
CA ARG A 216 7.79 10.15 9.65
C ARG A 216 7.24 9.74 11.02
N THR A 217 6.37 8.74 10.98
CA THR A 217 5.63 8.26 12.14
C THR A 217 6.49 7.36 13.03
N ILE A 218 6.08 7.23 14.28
CA ILE A 218 6.55 6.19 15.20
C ILE A 218 6.04 4.81 14.78
N SER A 219 6.75 3.76 15.21
CA SER A 219 6.44 2.36 14.89
C SER A 219 5.03 1.95 15.34
N SER A 220 4.54 2.43 16.48
CA SER A 220 3.22 2.07 17.00
C SER A 220 2.06 2.55 16.13
N SER A 221 2.13 3.77 15.57
CA SER A 221 1.09 4.26 14.65
C SER A 221 1.15 3.57 13.29
N CYS A 222 2.35 3.18 12.82
CA CYS A 222 2.46 2.33 11.62
C CYS A 222 1.79 0.95 11.86
N LYS A 223 2.02 0.35 13.03
CA LYS A 223 1.35 -0.90 13.43
C LYS A 223 -0.17 -0.76 13.42
N GLU A 224 -0.71 0.29 14.01
CA GLU A 224 -2.15 0.55 14.06
C GLU A 224 -2.79 0.61 12.66
N ILE A 225 -2.11 1.25 11.70
CA ILE A 225 -2.56 1.28 10.32
C ILE A 225 -2.61 -0.15 9.75
N TYR A 226 -1.55 -0.93 9.89
CA TYR A 226 -1.52 -2.31 9.36
C TYR A 226 -2.50 -3.25 10.05
N ASP A 227 -2.70 -3.12 11.36
CA ASP A 227 -3.71 -3.87 12.10
C ASP A 227 -5.12 -3.53 11.59
N THR A 228 -5.39 -2.24 11.32
CA THR A 228 -6.67 -1.79 10.73
C THR A 228 -6.87 -2.34 9.32
N LEU A 229 -5.83 -2.27 8.48
CA LEU A 229 -5.86 -2.83 7.12
C LEU A 229 -6.13 -4.32 7.12
N LYS A 230 -5.49 -5.06 8.03
CA LYS A 230 -5.69 -6.49 8.21
C LYS A 230 -7.13 -6.82 8.63
N ALA A 231 -7.68 -6.05 9.57
CA ALA A 231 -9.04 -6.24 10.06
C ALA A 231 -10.11 -5.95 8.98
N SER A 232 -9.89 -4.96 8.12
CA SER A 232 -10.86 -4.58 7.09
C SER A 232 -10.72 -5.34 5.77
N LEU A 233 -9.59 -6.01 5.52
CA LEU A 233 -9.23 -6.58 4.21
C LEU A 233 -10.36 -7.40 3.56
N ILE A 234 -10.91 -8.37 4.29
CA ILE A 234 -11.94 -9.26 3.76
C ILE A 234 -13.20 -8.46 3.39
N GLN A 235 -13.61 -7.53 4.26
CA GLN A 235 -14.79 -6.72 4.01
C GLN A 235 -14.58 -5.80 2.79
N THR A 236 -13.38 -5.27 2.59
CA THR A 236 -13.05 -4.42 1.44
C THR A 236 -13.13 -5.17 0.12
N TYR A 237 -12.61 -6.39 0.03
CA TYR A 237 -12.41 -7.07 -1.27
C TYR A 237 -13.36 -8.22 -1.57
N LYS A 238 -14.16 -8.69 -0.60
CA LYS A 238 -15.10 -9.80 -0.79
C LYS A 238 -16.07 -9.56 -1.95
N ASP A 239 -16.78 -8.44 -1.91
CA ASP A 239 -17.81 -8.15 -2.92
C ASP A 239 -17.22 -7.79 -4.29
N PRO A 240 -16.15 -6.96 -4.39
CA PRO A 240 -15.46 -6.74 -5.66
C PRO A 240 -14.99 -8.03 -6.34
N PHE A 241 -14.30 -8.92 -5.61
CA PHE A 241 -13.81 -10.17 -6.21
C PHE A 241 -14.95 -11.10 -6.62
N LYS A 242 -16.00 -11.16 -5.79
CA LYS A 242 -17.22 -11.91 -6.12
C LYS A 242 -17.83 -11.38 -7.42
N GLN A 243 -17.98 -10.07 -7.58
CA GLN A 243 -18.54 -9.46 -8.78
C GLN A 243 -17.70 -9.75 -10.03
N GLU A 244 -16.37 -9.63 -9.95
CA GLU A 244 -15.49 -9.94 -11.09
C GLU A 244 -15.58 -11.42 -11.51
N TYR A 245 -15.70 -12.33 -10.53
CA TYR A 245 -15.93 -13.74 -10.84
C TYR A 245 -17.29 -13.99 -11.49
N PHE A 246 -18.37 -13.39 -10.99
CA PHE A 246 -19.70 -13.57 -11.58
C PHE A 246 -19.80 -12.99 -12.99
N LYS A 247 -19.19 -11.82 -13.26
CA LYS A 247 -19.09 -11.29 -14.63
C LYS A 247 -18.42 -12.27 -15.59
N PHE A 248 -17.34 -12.92 -15.14
CA PHE A 248 -16.66 -13.95 -15.92
C PHE A 248 -17.54 -15.18 -16.14
N LEU A 249 -18.21 -15.65 -15.09
CA LEU A 249 -19.10 -16.81 -15.16
C LEU A 249 -20.25 -16.57 -16.13
N ASP A 250 -20.96 -15.45 -15.96
CA ASP A 250 -22.14 -15.11 -16.76
C ASP A 250 -21.77 -14.92 -18.24
N SER A 251 -20.70 -14.17 -18.52
CA SER A 251 -20.22 -13.98 -19.91
C SER A 251 -19.77 -15.30 -20.55
N SER A 252 -19.16 -16.21 -19.78
CA SER A 252 -18.79 -17.54 -20.26
C SER A 252 -20.01 -18.41 -20.59
N VAL A 253 -21.04 -18.37 -19.73
CA VAL A 253 -22.29 -19.10 -19.97
C VAL A 253 -22.98 -18.58 -21.23
N GLU A 254 -23.11 -17.27 -21.39
CA GLU A 254 -23.71 -16.66 -22.58
C GLU A 254 -22.97 -17.02 -23.87
N GLU A 255 -21.63 -17.00 -23.84
CA GLU A 255 -20.81 -17.38 -24.99
C GLU A 255 -21.01 -18.85 -25.35
N TRP A 256 -21.06 -19.73 -24.35
CA TRP A 256 -21.25 -21.16 -24.57
C TRP A 256 -22.62 -21.48 -25.18
N GLU A 257 -23.70 -20.84 -24.71
CA GLU A 257 -25.03 -21.06 -25.30
C GLU A 257 -25.08 -20.61 -26.77
N LYS A 258 -24.45 -19.49 -27.12
CA LYS A 258 -24.34 -19.03 -28.52
C LYS A 258 -23.55 -19.97 -29.42
N LEU A 259 -22.65 -20.78 -28.86
CA LEU A 259 -21.92 -21.80 -29.62
C LEU A 259 -22.76 -23.04 -29.90
N LYS A 260 -23.77 -23.35 -29.08
CA LYS A 260 -24.70 -24.46 -29.32
C LYS A 260 -25.76 -24.15 -30.38
N GLU A 261 -26.08 -22.86 -30.56
CA GLU A 261 -27.05 -22.40 -31.55
C GLU A 261 -26.48 -22.36 -32.99
N LYS A 262 -25.20 -22.66 -33.17
CA LYS A 262 -24.49 -22.72 -34.47
C LYS A 262 -24.18 -24.15 -34.87
#